data_AF-A0A6P1M4K2-F1
#
_entry.id   AF-A0A6P1M4K2-F1
#
_cell.length_a   1.000
_cell.length_b   1.000
_cell.length_c   1.000
_cell.angle_alpha   90.00
_cell.angle_beta   90.00
_cell.angle_gamma   90.00
#
_symmetry.space_group_name_H-M   'P 1'
#
loop_
_entity.id
_entity.type
_entity.pdbx_description
1 polymer ?
#
loop_
_entity_poly.entity_id
_entity_poly.type
_entity_poly.pdbx_seq_one_letter_code
_entity_poly.pdbx_strand_id
1 'polypeptide(L)'
;MLQLLEEAPENSYELDKMRILDFYMVFPSLINAMKMPQSARKYRKHFKSVTSYEDKGNPKSLFQRAEPYQMLAVKYLQALEVIDETQIQLGVICRTKKELPKELRDSISTRTQSMQDVVKFLVEELAGVQLSGDGGLKARTKLMEYQYDT
;
A
#
# COMPACT_ATOMS: atom_id res chain seq x y z
N MET A 1 -4.31 1.40 -5.35
CA MET A 1 -3.10 2.24 -5.24
C MET A 1 -3.49 3.70 -5.24
N LEU A 2 -4.26 4.17 -6.25
CA LEU A 2 -4.76 5.55 -6.30
C LEU A 2 -5.49 5.97 -5.02
N GLN A 3 -6.38 5.12 -4.48
CA GLN A 3 -7.05 5.37 -3.20
C GLN A 3 -6.08 5.70 -2.06
N LEU A 4 -4.96 4.97 -1.94
CA LEU A 4 -3.98 5.24 -0.90
C LEU A 4 -3.22 6.55 -1.15
N LEU A 5 -2.94 6.89 -2.41
CA LEU A 5 -2.29 8.16 -2.75
C LEU A 5 -3.17 9.38 -2.47
N GLU A 6 -4.50 9.26 -2.59
CA GLU A 6 -5.41 10.37 -2.26
C GLU A 6 -5.52 10.62 -0.76
N GLU A 7 -5.38 9.57 0.06
CA GLU A 7 -5.53 9.64 1.51
C GLU A 7 -4.20 9.90 2.22
N ALA A 8 -3.08 9.63 1.54
CA ALA A 8 -1.77 9.73 2.14
C ALA A 8 -1.35 11.18 2.41
N PRO A 9 -0.72 11.46 3.57
CA PRO A 9 -0.33 12.81 3.94
C PRO A 9 0.76 13.37 3.03
N GLU A 10 1.62 12.50 2.51
CA GLU A 10 2.61 12.85 1.50
C GLU A 10 2.09 12.41 0.13
N ASN A 11 2.29 13.24 -0.88
CA ASN A 11 1.86 12.92 -2.24
C ASN A 11 2.90 12.08 -3.00
N SER A 12 3.94 11.59 -2.33
CA SER A 12 5.12 10.98 -2.94
C SER A 12 5.68 9.87 -2.07
N TYR A 13 5.90 8.69 -2.63
CA TYR A 13 6.44 7.53 -1.93
C TYR A 13 7.29 6.66 -2.85
N GLU A 14 8.21 5.88 -2.29
CA GLU A 14 8.89 4.82 -3.02
C GLU A 14 7.85 3.85 -3.61
N LEU A 15 8.00 3.48 -4.88
CA LEU A 15 7.02 2.66 -5.61
C LEU A 15 6.82 1.30 -4.91
N ASP A 16 7.89 0.66 -4.46
CA ASP A 16 7.86 -0.58 -3.70
C ASP A 16 7.05 -0.46 -2.40
N LYS A 17 7.20 0.68 -1.70
CA LYS A 17 6.42 0.96 -0.48
C LYS A 17 4.93 1.00 -0.84
N MET A 18 4.55 1.76 -1.86
CA MET A 18 3.15 1.86 -2.28
C MET A 18 2.57 0.54 -2.77
N ARG A 19 3.38 -0.31 -3.42
CA ARG A 19 2.97 -1.67 -3.79
C ARG A 19 2.67 -2.52 -2.57
N ILE A 20 3.51 -2.46 -1.54
CA ILE A 20 3.29 -3.17 -0.27
C ILE A 20 1.99 -2.68 0.39
N LEU A 21 1.77 -1.37 0.47
CA LEU A 21 0.54 -0.81 1.06
C LEU A 21 -0.70 -1.23 0.27
N ASP A 22 -0.65 -1.12 -1.06
CA ASP A 22 -1.73 -1.52 -1.95
C ASP A 22 -2.08 -3.01 -1.82
N PHE A 23 -1.07 -3.87 -1.66
CA PHE A 23 -1.27 -5.29 -1.40
C PHE A 23 -2.07 -5.53 -0.12
N TYR A 24 -1.72 -4.87 0.98
CA TYR A 24 -2.47 -5.02 2.24
C TYR A 24 -3.86 -4.35 2.21
N MET A 25 -4.08 -3.37 1.33
CA MET A 25 -5.41 -2.84 1.08
C MET A 25 -6.30 -3.88 0.37
N VAL A 26 -5.74 -4.67 -0.54
CA VAL A 26 -6.45 -5.76 -1.24
C VAL A 26 -6.61 -7.00 -0.36
N PHE A 27 -5.62 -7.29 0.50
CA PHE A 27 -5.62 -8.44 1.41
C PHE A 27 -5.48 -8.03 2.89
N PRO A 28 -6.46 -7.34 3.49
CA PRO A 28 -6.32 -6.82 4.85
C PRO A 28 -6.19 -7.92 5.92
N SER A 29 -6.70 -9.12 5.65
CA SER A 29 -6.54 -10.28 6.54
C SER A 29 -5.07 -10.66 6.79
N LEU A 30 -4.18 -10.37 5.83
CA LEU A 30 -2.76 -10.67 5.93
C LEU A 30 -2.00 -9.70 6.85
N ILE A 31 -2.61 -8.59 7.26
CA ILE A 31 -2.01 -7.62 8.21
C ILE A 31 -1.67 -8.29 9.54
N ASN A 32 -2.45 -9.29 9.98
CA ASN A 32 -2.18 -9.99 11.24
C ASN A 32 -0.90 -10.84 11.21
N ALA A 33 -0.46 -11.25 10.02
CA ALA A 33 0.70 -12.12 9.81
C ALA A 33 2.04 -11.36 9.77
N MET A 34 2.02 -10.06 9.49
CA MET A 34 3.25 -9.24 9.47
C MET A 34 3.70 -8.80 10.86
N LYS A 35 4.99 -8.46 10.99
CA LYS A 35 5.56 -7.89 12.23
C LYS A 35 5.15 -6.42 12.39
N MET A 36 4.06 -6.21 13.11
CA MET A 36 3.46 -4.90 13.34
C MET A 36 4.43 -3.87 13.94
N PRO A 37 4.46 -2.62 13.45
CA PRO A 37 5.13 -1.51 14.13
C PRO A 37 4.61 -1.33 15.56
N GLN A 38 5.48 -0.82 16.46
CA GLN A 38 5.09 -0.63 17.86
C GLN A 38 3.95 0.39 18.01
N SER A 39 4.02 1.51 17.28
CA SER A 39 3.00 2.57 17.22
C SER A 39 1.62 2.03 16.81
N ALA A 40 1.62 1.03 15.93
CA ALA A 40 0.43 0.52 15.29
C ALA A 40 -0.24 -0.64 16.05
N ARG A 41 0.32 -1.11 17.18
CA ARG A 41 -0.22 -2.26 17.95
C ARG A 41 -1.68 -2.08 18.36
N LYS A 42 -2.12 -0.84 18.61
CA LYS A 42 -3.51 -0.47 18.91
C LYS A 42 -4.51 -0.92 17.84
N TYR A 43 -4.08 -0.99 16.57
CA TYR A 43 -4.93 -1.39 15.45
C TYR A 43 -5.15 -2.90 15.36
N ARG A 44 -4.37 -3.72 16.07
CA ARG A 44 -4.42 -5.19 15.94
C ARG A 44 -5.81 -5.76 16.25
N LYS A 45 -6.56 -5.13 17.15
CA LYS A 45 -7.94 -5.53 17.48
C LYS A 45 -8.91 -5.35 16.30
N HIS A 46 -8.68 -4.37 15.43
CA HIS A 46 -9.54 -4.06 14.29
C HIS A 46 -9.39 -5.10 13.17
N PHE A 47 -8.25 -5.77 13.10
CA PHE A 47 -7.97 -6.78 12.07
C PHE A 47 -8.25 -8.22 12.53
N LYS A 48 -8.56 -8.45 13.81
CA LYS A 48 -8.83 -9.81 14.34
C LYS A 48 -10.07 -10.45 13.71
N SER A 49 -11.11 -9.67 13.44
CA SER A 49 -12.35 -10.13 12.80
C SER A 49 -12.23 -10.23 11.28
N VAL A 50 -11.17 -9.68 10.70
CA VAL A 50 -10.84 -9.81 9.27
C VAL A 50 -10.15 -11.16 9.03
N THR A 51 -10.77 -12.24 9.50
CA THR A 51 -10.37 -13.60 9.18
C THR A 51 -10.89 -13.93 7.80
N SER A 52 -9.98 -14.09 6.83
CA SER A 52 -10.34 -14.66 5.55
C SER A 52 -10.38 -16.17 5.71
N TYR A 53 -11.55 -16.78 5.49
CA TYR A 53 -11.73 -18.23 5.45
C TYR A 53 -10.94 -18.90 4.30
N GLU A 54 -10.51 -18.12 3.33
CA GLU A 54 -9.70 -18.56 2.20
C GLU A 54 -8.24 -18.76 2.60
N ASP A 55 -7.73 -19.97 2.40
CA ASP A 55 -6.29 -20.25 2.37
C ASP A 55 -5.68 -19.46 1.20
N LYS A 56 -5.18 -18.26 1.49
CA LYS A 56 -4.66 -17.33 0.49
C LYS A 56 -3.26 -17.73 0.00
N GLY A 57 -2.72 -18.87 0.44
CA GLY A 57 -1.36 -19.29 0.10
C GLY A 57 -0.30 -18.35 0.68
N ASN A 58 0.94 -18.48 0.21
CA ASN A 58 2.06 -17.68 0.70
C ASN A 58 1.90 -16.19 0.31
N PRO A 59 1.86 -15.24 1.27
CA PRO A 59 1.73 -13.81 0.99
C PRO A 59 2.77 -13.25 0.02
N LYS A 60 4.02 -13.75 0.08
CA LYS A 60 5.09 -13.34 -0.85
C LYS A 60 4.76 -13.75 -2.28
N SER A 61 4.25 -14.96 -2.48
CA SER A 61 3.84 -15.44 -3.80
C SER A 61 2.62 -14.69 -4.33
N LEU A 62 1.64 -14.36 -3.48
CA LEU A 62 0.51 -13.51 -3.87
C LEU A 62 0.97 -12.11 -4.27
N PHE A 63 1.89 -11.52 -3.51
CA PHE A 63 2.44 -10.20 -3.80
C PHE A 63 3.17 -10.17 -5.15
N GLN A 64 3.99 -11.18 -5.44
CA GLN A 64 4.63 -11.34 -6.76
C GLN A 64 3.60 -11.50 -7.88
N ARG A 65 2.52 -12.26 -7.66
CA ARG A 65 1.42 -12.39 -8.63
C ARG A 65 0.62 -11.10 -8.83
N ALA A 66 0.56 -10.23 -7.83
CA ALA A 66 -0.13 -8.95 -7.91
C ALA A 66 0.68 -7.90 -8.70
N GLU A 67 1.99 -8.05 -8.79
CA GLU A 67 2.90 -7.08 -9.43
C GLU A 67 2.47 -6.65 -10.83
N PRO A 68 2.14 -7.55 -11.79
CA PRO A 68 1.77 -7.11 -13.13
C PRO A 68 0.52 -6.21 -13.14
N TYR A 69 -0.45 -6.49 -12.26
CA TYR A 69 -1.67 -5.68 -12.14
C TYR A 69 -1.39 -4.32 -11.52
N GLN A 70 -0.54 -4.28 -10.48
CA GLN A 70 -0.11 -3.03 -9.86
C GLN A 70 0.65 -2.16 -10.88
N MET A 71 1.57 -2.76 -11.63
CA MET A 71 2.36 -2.04 -12.64
C MET A 71 1.53 -1.59 -13.83
N LEU A 72 0.52 -2.37 -14.24
CA LEU A 72 -0.44 -1.92 -15.26
C LEU A 72 -1.24 -0.71 -14.78
N ALA A 73 -1.69 -0.71 -13.52
CA ALA A 73 -2.38 0.43 -12.93
C ALA A 73 -1.47 1.67 -12.88
N VAL A 74 -0.20 1.52 -12.52
CA VAL A 74 0.79 2.62 -12.56
C VAL A 74 0.91 3.19 -13.97
N LYS A 75 1.11 2.35 -14.99
CA LYS A 75 1.20 2.80 -16.40
C LYS A 75 -0.05 3.54 -16.85
N TYR A 76 -1.22 3.05 -16.45
CA TYR A 76 -2.49 3.71 -16.77
C TYR A 76 -2.60 5.09 -16.10
N LEU A 77 -2.22 5.20 -14.82
CA LEU A 77 -2.21 6.48 -14.11
C LEU A 77 -1.17 7.47 -14.69
N GLN A 78 -0.03 6.99 -15.18
CA GLN A 78 0.95 7.80 -15.90
C GLN A 78 0.39 8.32 -17.22
N ALA A 79 -0.23 7.46 -18.02
CA ALA A 79 -0.86 7.85 -19.29
C ALA A 79 -1.99 8.87 -19.09
N LEU A 80 -2.68 8.80 -17.96
CA LEU A 80 -3.68 9.79 -17.55
C LEU A 80 -3.06 11.03 -16.86
N GLU A 81 -1.74 11.12 -16.73
CA GLU A 81 -1.00 12.20 -16.04
C GLU A 81 -1.46 12.44 -14.59
N VAL A 82 -2.02 11.41 -13.94
CA VAL A 82 -2.44 11.46 -12.54
C VAL A 82 -1.23 11.34 -11.62
N ILE A 83 -0.19 10.67 -12.09
CA ILE A 83 1.11 10.53 -11.41
C ILE A 83 2.26 11.00 -12.31
N ASP A 84 3.32 11.51 -11.70
CA ASP A 84 4.48 12.08 -12.38
C ASP A 84 5.35 10.97 -13.00
N GLU A 85 5.50 10.99 -14.33
CA GLU A 85 6.29 10.01 -15.07
C GLU A 85 7.79 10.07 -14.74
N THR A 86 8.34 11.26 -14.55
CA THR A 86 9.76 11.46 -14.25
C THR A 86 10.10 10.86 -12.89
N GLN A 87 9.21 11.03 -11.90
CA GLN A 87 9.38 10.42 -10.58
C GLN A 87 9.32 8.89 -10.64
N ILE A 88 8.43 8.33 -11.48
CA ILE A 88 8.32 6.87 -11.62
C ILE A 88 9.63 6.26 -12.14
N GLN A 89 10.34 6.94 -13.05
CA GLN A 89 11.65 6.49 -13.52
C GLN A 89 12.70 6.45 -12.40
N LEU A 90 12.53 7.26 -11.35
CA LEU A 90 13.36 7.28 -10.14
C LEU A 90 12.87 6.27 -9.07
N GLY A 91 11.89 5.43 -9.40
CA GLY A 91 11.32 4.46 -8.46
C GLY A 91 10.38 5.08 -7.42
N VAL A 92 9.84 6.28 -7.69
CA VAL A 92 8.96 7.04 -6.80
C VAL A 92 7.61 7.26 -7.49
N ILE A 93 6.52 6.96 -6.81
CA ILE A 93 5.19 7.33 -7.27
C ILE A 93 4.77 8.64 -6.61
N CYS A 94 4.48 9.65 -7.44
CA CYS A 94 4.13 10.99 -6.98
C CYS A 94 2.85 11.47 -7.67
N ARG A 95 1.86 11.97 -6.92
CA ARG A 95 0.65 12.58 -7.49
C ARG A 95 0.96 13.90 -8.14
N THR A 96 0.40 14.10 -9.34
CA THR A 96 0.38 15.42 -9.97
C THR A 96 -0.73 16.27 -9.37
N LYS A 97 -0.79 17.55 -9.75
CA LYS A 97 -1.90 18.45 -9.41
C LYS A 97 -3.18 18.18 -10.21
N LYS A 98 -3.21 17.13 -11.04
CA LYS A 98 -4.38 16.79 -11.86
C LYS A 98 -5.53 16.37 -10.96
N GLU A 99 -6.65 17.06 -11.08
CA GLU A 99 -7.87 16.70 -10.39
C GLU A 99 -8.47 15.43 -10.98
N LEU A 100 -8.96 14.57 -10.09
CA LEU A 100 -9.74 13.41 -10.49
C LEU A 100 -11.18 13.82 -10.83
N PRO A 101 -11.82 13.18 -11.81
CA PRO A 101 -13.25 13.37 -12.07
C PRO A 101 -14.07 13.15 -10.80
N LYS A 102 -15.13 13.95 -10.62
CA LYS A 102 -15.96 13.93 -9.40
C LYS A 102 -16.48 12.51 -9.07
N GLU A 103 -17.02 11.81 -10.06
CA GLU A 103 -17.54 10.45 -9.89
C GLU A 103 -16.48 9.46 -9.36
N LEU A 104 -15.23 9.62 -9.81
CA LEU A 104 -14.12 8.80 -9.34
C LEU A 104 -13.73 9.17 -7.90
N ARG A 105 -13.68 10.47 -7.57
CA ARG A 105 -13.44 10.93 -6.19
C ARG A 105 -14.50 10.41 -5.22
N ASP A 106 -15.77 10.51 -5.60
CA ASP A 106 -16.90 10.05 -4.78
C ASP A 106 -16.85 8.53 -4.57
N SER A 107 -16.46 7.78 -5.60
CA SER A 107 -16.27 6.33 -5.53
C SER A 107 -15.11 5.94 -4.61
N ILE A 108 -13.98 6.66 -4.69
CA ILE A 108 -12.83 6.46 -3.81
C ILE A 108 -13.22 6.76 -2.36
N SER A 109 -13.86 7.90 -2.10
CA SER A 109 -14.30 8.31 -0.77
C SER A 109 -15.24 7.28 -0.13
N THR A 110 -16.25 6.83 -0.88
CA THR A 110 -17.18 5.79 -0.42
C THR A 110 -16.45 4.50 -0.04
N ARG A 111 -15.51 4.07 -0.89
CA ARG A 111 -14.69 2.87 -0.62
C ARG A 111 -13.79 3.07 0.59
N THR A 112 -13.14 4.23 0.73
CA THR A 112 -12.32 4.58 1.89
C THR A 112 -13.13 4.49 3.17
N GLN A 113 -14.34 5.04 3.20
CA GLN A 113 -15.21 4.97 4.37
C GLN A 113 -15.54 3.52 4.76
N SER A 114 -15.84 2.65 3.78
CA SER A 114 -16.13 1.23 4.05
C SER A 114 -14.94 0.44 4.61
N MET A 115 -13.71 0.93 4.40
CA MET A 115 -12.46 0.29 4.81
C MET A 115 -11.61 1.19 5.72
N GLN A 116 -12.24 2.12 6.43
CA GLN A 116 -11.56 3.23 7.10
C GLN A 116 -10.43 2.78 8.02
N ASP A 117 -10.66 1.76 8.85
CA ASP A 117 -9.64 1.24 9.78
C ASP A 117 -8.40 0.69 9.05
N VAL A 118 -8.59 0.05 7.90
CA VAL A 118 -7.49 -0.48 7.07
C VAL A 118 -6.74 0.68 6.43
N VAL A 119 -7.45 1.58 5.75
CA VAL A 119 -6.83 2.72 5.06
C VAL A 119 -6.05 3.60 6.03
N LYS A 120 -6.66 3.92 7.18
CA LYS A 120 -6.04 4.71 8.24
C LYS A 120 -4.76 4.06 8.76
N PHE A 121 -4.78 2.76 9.02
CA PHE A 121 -3.59 2.02 9.42
C PHE A 121 -2.50 2.04 8.34
N LEU A 122 -2.86 1.80 7.08
CA LEU A 122 -1.89 1.79 5.98
C LEU A 122 -1.21 3.15 5.79
N VAL A 123 -2.01 4.22 5.83
CA VAL A 123 -1.57 5.58 5.57
C VAL A 123 -0.86 6.19 6.79
N GLU A 124 -1.47 6.16 7.97
CA GLU A 124 -0.94 6.87 9.13
C GLU A 124 0.19 6.11 9.83
N GLU A 125 0.19 4.77 9.77
CA GLU A 125 1.16 3.97 10.51
C GLU A 125 2.18 3.31 9.58
N LEU A 126 1.76 2.68 8.48
CA LEU A 126 2.69 1.92 7.63
C LEU A 126 3.44 2.79 6.62
N ALA A 127 2.82 3.83 6.05
CA ALA A 127 3.49 4.68 5.07
C ALA A 127 4.69 5.43 5.66
N GLY A 128 4.63 5.78 6.94
CA GLY A 128 5.73 6.40 7.69
C GLY A 128 6.88 5.45 8.07
N VAL A 129 6.72 4.13 7.88
CA VAL A 129 7.81 3.17 8.11
C VAL A 129 8.77 3.20 6.93
N GLN A 130 10.07 3.23 7.22
CA GLN A 130 11.12 3.12 6.19
C GLN A 130 10.93 1.84 5.36
N LEU A 131 11.19 1.91 4.05
CA LEU A 131 11.04 0.74 3.19
C LEU A 131 12.06 -0.36 3.54
N SER A 132 13.31 0.04 3.74
CA SER A 132 14.47 -0.81 4.05
C SER A 132 14.95 -0.62 5.50
N GLY A 133 16.03 -1.30 5.90
CA GLY A 133 16.61 -1.26 7.25
C GLY A 133 16.00 -2.27 8.23
N ASP A 134 16.66 -2.44 9.39
CA ASP A 134 16.19 -3.36 10.42
C ASP A 134 14.89 -2.82 11.03
N GLY A 135 13.79 -3.52 10.77
CA GLY A 135 12.45 -3.05 11.10
C GLY A 135 11.80 -2.13 10.04
N GLY A 136 12.34 -2.07 8.82
CA GLY A 136 11.66 -1.50 7.66
C GLY A 136 10.51 -2.39 7.15
N LEU A 137 9.75 -1.90 6.17
CA LEU A 137 8.60 -2.62 5.61
C LEU A 137 9.00 -3.95 4.96
N LYS A 138 10.13 -4.02 4.23
CA LYS A 138 10.62 -5.26 3.62
C LYS A 138 10.86 -6.34 4.69
N ALA A 139 11.55 -5.98 5.78
CA ALA A 139 11.82 -6.88 6.91
C ALA A 139 10.55 -7.28 7.69
N ARG A 140 9.62 -6.34 7.90
CA ARG A 140 8.37 -6.60 8.66
C ARG A 140 7.38 -7.47 7.92
N THR A 141 7.29 -7.30 6.61
CA THR A 141 6.26 -7.94 5.77
C THR A 141 6.76 -9.21 5.09
N LYS A 142 8.08 -9.32 4.87
CA LYS A 142 8.74 -10.42 4.14
C LYS A 142 8.19 -10.64 2.71
N LEU A 143 7.55 -9.61 2.14
CA LEU A 143 6.98 -9.65 0.78
C LEU A 143 8.03 -9.43 -0.31
N MET A 144 9.14 -8.80 0.03
CA MET A 144 10.26 -8.51 -0.85
C MET A 144 11.57 -8.96 -0.20
N GLU A 145 12.59 -9.20 -1.02
CA GLU A 145 13.92 -9.50 -0.50
C GLU A 145 14.43 -8.35 0.36
N TYR A 146 15.02 -8.72 1.49
CA TYR A 146 15.70 -7.83 2.41
C TYR A 146 17.14 -8.30 2.45
N GLN A 147 18.04 -7.58 1.77
CA GLN A 147 19.47 -7.81 1.95
C GLN A 147 19.84 -7.24 3.32
N TYR A 148 20.42 -8.07 4.18
CA TYR A 148 21.06 -7.59 5.39
C TYR A 148 22.27 -6.75 4.95
N ASP A 149 22.32 -5.48 5.33
CA ASP A 149 23.62 -4.85 5.56
C ASP A 149 24.26 -5.65 6.70
N THR A 150 25.27 -6.46 6.35
CA THR A 150 26.13 -7.15 7.30
C THR A 150 27.31 -6.25 7.63
#